data_AF-A0A7G6E2L0-F1
#
_entry.id   AF-A0A7G6E2L0-F1
#
_cell.length_a   1.000
_cell.length_b   1.000
_cell.length_c   1.000
_cell.angle_alpha   90.00
_cell.angle_beta   90.00
_cell.angle_gamma   90.00
#
_symmetry.space_group_name_H-M   'P 1'
#
loop_
_entity.id
_entity.type
_entity.pdbx_description
1 polymer ?
#
loop_
_entity_poly.entity_id
_entity_poly.type
_entity_poly.pdbx_seq_one_letter_code
_entity_poly.pdbx_strand_id
1 'polypeptide(L)'
;MMGSYQPWDDTWRQQIVYITIPYQVEAPVEMPSDFSCPMFLGAIAQGVKGEMFWQAAAGAMVYVIGHEPGHPQVSMYVHWLNSYNPSLAKELNYDGAGQASKGELENAIWLLQAAVLLQPEEASAHYNLGLAFYELGLKLRKQGKMTEGDECLKSAGQYLKNTLELDPNYGLAYYNLGFVYKSLGLTGESEKYLQKGIILGLEKLPRQENDKYPSSGKAGI
;
A
#
# COMPACT_ATOMS: atom_id res chain seq x y z
N MET A 1 5.14 -22.69 0.44
CA MET A 1 4.86 -21.25 0.59
C MET A 1 3.63 -20.95 -0.23
N MET A 2 2.47 -20.76 0.41
CA MET A 2 1.29 -20.22 -0.28
C MET A 2 1.59 -18.74 -0.55
N GLY A 3 1.64 -18.35 -1.82
CA GLY A 3 1.76 -16.95 -2.21
C GLY A 3 0.55 -16.18 -1.70
N SER A 4 0.75 -14.92 -1.27
CA SER A 4 -0.36 -14.02 -0.98
C SER A 4 -1.25 -13.86 -2.22
N TYR A 5 -2.57 -13.89 -2.05
CA TYR A 5 -3.51 -13.64 -3.13
C TYR A 5 -3.16 -12.37 -3.90
N GLN A 6 -3.10 -12.47 -5.22
CA GLN A 6 -2.97 -11.33 -6.12
C GLN A 6 -4.30 -11.15 -6.87
N PRO A 7 -4.87 -9.94 -6.92
CA PRO A 7 -6.19 -9.71 -7.53
C PRO A 7 -6.15 -9.58 -9.06
N TRP A 8 -4.99 -9.70 -9.68
CA TRP A 8 -4.80 -9.74 -11.13
C TRP A 8 -4.42 -11.14 -11.61
N ASP A 9 -4.67 -11.40 -12.89
CA ASP A 9 -4.10 -12.55 -13.58
C ASP A 9 -2.71 -12.22 -14.15
N ASP A 10 -2.02 -13.18 -14.79
CA ASP A 10 -0.68 -12.97 -15.34
C ASP A 10 -0.65 -12.16 -16.66
N THR A 11 -1.77 -11.60 -17.13
CA THR A 11 -1.81 -10.85 -18.41
C THR A 11 -0.99 -9.56 -18.37
N TRP A 12 -0.74 -9.00 -17.18
CA TRP A 12 0.16 -7.85 -17.02
C TRP A 12 1.56 -8.11 -17.60
N ARG A 13 2.04 -9.36 -17.56
CA ARG A 13 3.34 -9.77 -18.13
C ARG A 13 3.39 -9.62 -19.64
N GLN A 14 2.23 -9.67 -20.31
CA GLN A 14 2.12 -9.48 -21.75
C GLN A 14 2.25 -8.02 -22.15
N GLN A 15 2.23 -7.08 -21.20
CA GLN A 15 2.36 -5.66 -21.48
C GLN A 15 3.82 -5.19 -21.46
N ILE A 16 4.73 -6.00 -20.93
CA ILE A 16 6.13 -5.63 -20.73
C ILE A 16 7.07 -6.59 -21.47
N VAL A 17 8.22 -6.07 -21.86
CA VAL A 17 9.38 -6.84 -22.32
C VAL A 17 10.59 -6.44 -21.51
N TYR A 18 11.53 -7.37 -21.36
CA TYR A 18 12.80 -7.13 -20.71
C TYR A 18 13.87 -6.93 -21.77
N ILE A 19 14.58 -5.81 -21.70
CA ILE A 19 15.66 -5.49 -22.62
C ILE A 19 16.96 -5.26 -21.86
N THR A 20 18.06 -5.72 -22.44
CA THR A 20 19.41 -5.38 -22.00
C THR A 20 19.87 -4.18 -22.81
N ILE A 21 20.34 -3.14 -22.14
CA ILE A 21 20.85 -1.93 -22.78
C ILE A 21 22.38 -1.98 -22.68
N PRO A 22 23.09 -2.46 -23.73
CA PRO A 22 24.53 -2.69 -23.66
C PRO A 22 25.35 -1.40 -23.56
N TYR A 23 24.73 -0.26 -23.87
CA TYR A 23 25.36 1.05 -23.83
C TYR A 23 24.36 2.11 -23.36
N GLN A 24 24.56 2.64 -22.16
CA GLN A 24 23.62 3.51 -21.44
C GLN A 24 24.10 4.96 -21.39
N VAL A 25 24.51 5.50 -22.54
CA VAL A 25 24.86 6.92 -22.64
C VAL A 25 23.63 7.75 -22.32
N GLU A 26 23.77 8.76 -21.47
CA GLU A 26 22.68 9.63 -21.01
C GLU A 26 21.61 8.93 -20.14
N ALA A 27 21.91 7.77 -19.55
CA ALA A 27 21.05 7.23 -18.50
C ALA A 27 21.05 8.17 -17.28
N PRO A 28 19.88 8.49 -16.70
CA PRO A 28 19.78 9.41 -15.57
C PRO A 28 20.34 8.80 -14.28
N VAL A 29 20.39 7.47 -14.21
CA VAL A 29 20.95 6.70 -13.10
C VAL A 29 21.71 5.52 -13.70
N GLU A 30 22.96 5.33 -13.26
CA GLU A 30 23.81 4.21 -13.69
C GLU A 30 23.18 2.86 -13.32
N MET A 31 23.29 1.90 -14.21
CA MET A 31 22.84 0.53 -13.98
C MET A 31 23.96 -0.47 -14.32
N PRO A 32 24.00 -1.63 -13.67
CA PRO A 32 24.98 -2.66 -14.00
C PRO A 32 24.71 -3.24 -15.40
N SER A 33 25.74 -3.85 -16.00
CA SER A 33 25.68 -4.34 -17.39
C SER A 33 24.68 -5.47 -17.62
N ASP A 34 24.31 -6.20 -16.57
CA ASP A 34 23.31 -7.27 -16.57
C ASP A 34 21.91 -6.78 -16.18
N PHE A 35 21.72 -5.47 -15.99
CA PHE A 35 20.42 -4.87 -15.71
C PHE A 35 19.44 -5.20 -16.84
N SER A 36 18.39 -5.93 -16.50
CA SER A 36 17.32 -6.29 -17.41
C SER A 36 16.16 -5.32 -17.17
N CYS A 37 16.06 -4.34 -18.07
CA CYS A 37 15.15 -3.22 -17.96
C CYS A 37 13.75 -3.65 -18.44
N PRO A 38 12.72 -3.64 -17.57
CA PRO A 38 11.36 -3.81 -18.04
C PRO A 38 10.94 -2.57 -18.84
N MET A 39 10.22 -2.79 -19.94
CA MET A 39 9.70 -1.76 -20.82
C MET A 39 8.32 -2.14 -21.29
N PHE A 40 7.38 -1.19 -21.32
CA PHE A 40 6.09 -1.43 -21.94
C PHE A 40 6.22 -1.67 -23.45
N LEU A 41 5.56 -2.70 -23.97
CA LEU A 41 5.50 -3.01 -25.40
C LEU A 41 5.02 -1.80 -26.21
N GLY A 42 4.02 -1.07 -25.71
CA GLY A 42 3.50 0.14 -26.34
C GLY A 42 4.55 1.23 -26.49
N ALA A 43 5.46 1.38 -25.52
CA ALA A 43 6.54 2.36 -25.57
C ALA A 43 7.59 1.97 -26.64
N ILE A 44 7.93 0.68 -26.72
CA ILE A 44 8.82 0.16 -27.78
C ILE A 44 8.20 0.37 -29.16
N ALA A 45 6.91 0.05 -29.34
CA ALA A 45 6.20 0.22 -30.60
C ALA A 45 6.14 1.68 -31.06
N GLN A 46 6.07 2.63 -30.12
CA GLN A 46 6.09 4.06 -30.40
C GLN A 46 7.50 4.62 -30.64
N GLY A 47 8.55 3.82 -30.40
CA GLY A 47 9.93 4.23 -30.60
C GLY A 47 10.34 5.38 -29.67
N VAL A 48 9.85 5.38 -28.42
CA VAL A 48 10.21 6.41 -27.41
C VAL A 48 11.72 6.45 -27.18
N LYS A 49 12.28 7.66 -26.99
CA LYS A 49 13.72 7.91 -26.83
C LYS A 49 13.97 8.97 -25.76
N GLY A 50 15.22 9.07 -25.31
CA GLY A 50 15.66 10.10 -24.36
C GLY A 50 14.90 10.02 -23.04
N GLU A 51 14.47 11.15 -22.51
CA GLU A 51 13.76 11.21 -21.23
C GLU A 51 12.48 10.36 -21.21
N MET A 52 11.69 10.37 -22.29
CA MET A 52 10.45 9.59 -22.37
C MET A 52 10.71 8.08 -22.29
N PHE A 53 11.86 7.62 -22.77
CA PHE A 53 12.27 6.23 -22.62
C PHE A 53 12.50 5.88 -21.15
N TRP A 54 13.21 6.74 -20.41
CA TRP A 54 13.48 6.52 -18.99
C TRP A 54 12.23 6.64 -18.12
N GLN A 55 11.30 7.53 -18.47
CA GLN A 55 9.98 7.59 -17.84
C GLN A 55 9.18 6.30 -18.07
N ALA A 56 9.19 5.77 -19.30
CA ALA A 56 8.54 4.50 -19.60
C ALA A 56 9.19 3.31 -18.87
N ALA A 57 10.52 3.30 -18.76
CA ALA A 57 11.27 2.33 -17.98
C ALA A 57 10.90 2.39 -16.49
N ALA A 58 10.88 3.60 -15.92
CA ALA A 58 10.48 3.83 -14.54
C ALA A 58 9.05 3.32 -14.27
N GLY A 59 8.11 3.65 -15.15
CA GLY A 59 6.73 3.15 -15.06
C GLY A 59 6.65 1.63 -15.13
N ALA A 60 7.40 1.00 -16.02
CA ALA A 60 7.44 -0.46 -16.14
C ALA A 60 8.09 -1.12 -14.92
N MET A 61 9.10 -0.52 -14.31
CA MET A 61 9.70 -0.99 -13.05
C MET A 61 8.67 -0.94 -11.91
N VAL A 62 7.97 0.19 -11.74
CA VAL A 62 6.89 0.31 -10.74
C VAL A 62 5.82 -0.76 -11.00
N TYR A 63 5.45 -0.98 -12.26
CA TYR A 63 4.45 -1.97 -12.64
C TYR A 63 4.88 -3.41 -12.25
N VAL A 64 6.14 -3.77 -12.50
CA VAL A 64 6.72 -5.06 -12.07
C VAL A 64 6.77 -5.16 -10.55
N ILE A 65 7.24 -4.12 -9.85
CA ILE A 65 7.32 -4.11 -8.38
C ILE A 65 5.93 -4.32 -7.77
N GLY A 66 4.91 -3.66 -8.31
CA GLY A 66 3.55 -3.79 -7.83
C GLY A 66 2.96 -5.19 -8.08
N HIS A 67 3.13 -5.75 -9.28
CA HIS A 67 2.50 -7.03 -9.64
C HIS A 67 3.28 -8.26 -9.18
N GLU A 68 4.61 -8.14 -9.06
CA GLU A 68 5.53 -9.20 -8.67
C GLU A 68 6.61 -8.68 -7.68
N PRO A 69 6.23 -8.39 -6.41
CA PRO A 69 7.16 -7.95 -5.37
C PRO A 69 8.37 -8.87 -5.14
N GLY A 70 8.23 -10.16 -5.50
CA GLY A 70 9.27 -11.18 -5.40
C GLY A 70 10.18 -11.29 -6.63
N HIS A 71 10.03 -10.41 -7.62
CA HIS A 71 10.83 -10.47 -8.84
C HIS A 71 12.34 -10.28 -8.52
N PRO A 72 13.26 -11.08 -9.09
CA PRO A 72 14.67 -11.10 -8.66
C PRO A 72 15.41 -9.76 -8.72
N GLN A 73 14.98 -8.86 -9.61
CA GLN A 73 15.61 -7.54 -9.79
C GLN A 73 14.91 -6.41 -9.01
N VAL A 74 13.89 -6.68 -8.18
CA VAL A 74 13.13 -5.65 -7.46
C VAL A 74 14.03 -4.72 -6.64
N SER A 75 15.03 -5.26 -5.93
CA SER A 75 15.97 -4.44 -5.17
C SER A 75 16.73 -3.44 -6.05
N MET A 76 17.07 -3.87 -7.27
CA MET A 76 17.78 -3.03 -8.24
C MET A 76 16.85 -1.97 -8.83
N TYR A 77 15.59 -2.33 -9.11
CA TYR A 77 14.57 -1.38 -9.53
C TYR A 77 14.28 -0.33 -8.46
N VAL A 78 14.13 -0.74 -7.19
CA VAL A 78 13.92 0.18 -6.06
C VAL A 78 15.10 1.15 -5.93
N HIS A 79 16.33 0.65 -5.99
CA HIS A 79 17.52 1.51 -5.94
C HIS A 79 17.54 2.54 -7.08
N TRP A 80 17.27 2.08 -8.31
CA TRP A 80 17.24 2.94 -9.48
C TRP A 80 16.13 4.00 -9.38
N LEU A 81 14.91 3.59 -9.04
CA LEU A 81 13.74 4.48 -8.92
C LEU A 81 13.93 5.54 -7.83
N ASN A 82 14.48 5.17 -6.66
CA ASN A 82 14.75 6.13 -5.59
C ASN A 82 15.84 7.15 -5.97
N SER A 83 16.79 6.75 -6.82
CA SER A 83 17.79 7.67 -7.37
C SER A 83 17.22 8.56 -8.47
N TYR A 84 16.32 8.02 -9.28
CA TYR A 84 15.69 8.70 -10.42
C TYR A 84 14.64 9.73 -9.96
N ASN A 85 13.76 9.35 -9.03
CA ASN A 85 12.76 10.23 -8.42
C ASN A 85 12.59 9.91 -6.92
N PRO A 86 13.23 10.67 -6.01
CA PRO A 86 13.11 10.47 -4.57
C PRO A 86 11.71 10.70 -3.99
N SER A 87 10.81 11.41 -4.68
CA SER A 87 9.42 11.61 -4.23
C SER A 87 8.45 10.55 -4.75
N LEU A 88 8.91 9.60 -5.57
CA LEU A 88 8.05 8.64 -6.23
C LEU A 88 7.23 7.78 -5.26
N ALA A 89 7.82 7.34 -4.14
CA ALA A 89 7.08 6.56 -3.14
C ALA A 89 5.85 7.32 -2.61
N LYS A 90 6.00 8.62 -2.35
CA LYS A 90 4.92 9.50 -1.88
C LYS A 90 3.87 9.74 -2.96
N GLU A 91 4.28 9.93 -4.20
CA GLU A 91 3.37 10.07 -5.35
C GLU A 91 2.52 8.80 -5.54
N LEU A 92 3.17 7.62 -5.55
CA LEU A 92 2.51 6.32 -5.65
C LEU A 92 1.52 6.08 -4.50
N ASN A 93 1.88 6.49 -3.28
CA ASN A 93 0.98 6.39 -2.13
C ASN A 93 -0.29 7.24 -2.32
N TYR A 94 -0.16 8.49 -2.78
CA TYR A 94 -1.31 9.34 -3.05
C TYR A 94 -2.16 8.83 -4.22
N ASP A 95 -1.53 8.42 -5.31
CA ASP A 95 -2.24 7.89 -6.48
C ASP A 95 -2.97 6.59 -6.14
N GLY A 96 -2.33 5.70 -5.41
CA GLY A 96 -2.92 4.45 -4.93
C GLY A 96 -4.12 4.69 -4.02
N ALA A 97 -4.02 5.61 -3.06
CA ALA A 97 -5.16 6.03 -2.24
C ALA A 97 -6.29 6.66 -3.10
N GLY A 98 -5.92 7.44 -4.12
CA GLY A 98 -6.84 8.00 -5.11
C GLY A 98 -7.59 6.94 -5.89
N GLN A 99 -6.91 5.89 -6.35
CA GLN A 99 -7.53 4.75 -7.05
C GLN A 99 -8.46 3.95 -6.14
N ALA A 100 -8.06 3.73 -4.89
CA ALA A 100 -8.91 3.06 -3.89
C ALA A 100 -10.23 3.83 -3.69
N SER A 101 -10.16 5.16 -3.58
CA SER A 101 -11.36 6.00 -3.43
C SER A 101 -12.32 5.94 -4.62
N LYS A 102 -11.82 5.57 -5.81
CA LYS A 102 -12.61 5.36 -7.03
C LYS A 102 -13.17 3.93 -7.14
N GLY A 103 -12.78 3.04 -6.24
CA GLY A 103 -13.13 1.61 -6.30
C GLY A 103 -12.25 0.79 -7.23
N GLU A 104 -11.19 1.38 -7.79
CA GLU A 104 -10.20 0.74 -8.66
C GLU A 104 -9.14 0.00 -7.81
N LEU A 105 -9.61 -0.99 -7.05
CA LEU A 105 -8.85 -1.63 -5.97
C LEU A 105 -7.61 -2.38 -6.47
N GLU A 106 -7.68 -3.02 -7.63
CA GLU A 106 -6.52 -3.68 -8.24
C GLU A 106 -5.41 -2.66 -8.53
N ASN A 107 -5.77 -1.52 -9.12
CA ASN A 107 -4.83 -0.43 -9.40
C ASN A 107 -4.25 0.17 -8.13
N ALA A 108 -5.09 0.36 -7.12
CA ALA A 108 -4.64 0.84 -5.82
C ALA A 108 -3.59 -0.09 -5.20
N ILE A 109 -3.85 -1.41 -5.21
CA ILE A 109 -2.99 -2.39 -4.55
C ILE A 109 -1.59 -2.43 -5.16
N TRP A 110 -1.45 -2.54 -6.48
CA TRP A 110 -0.12 -2.63 -7.08
C TRP A 110 0.67 -1.31 -6.96
N LEU A 111 0.00 -0.15 -7.02
CA LEU A 111 0.64 1.15 -6.77
C LEU A 111 1.14 1.25 -5.33
N LEU A 112 0.31 0.86 -4.36
CA LEU A 112 0.63 0.92 -2.94
C LEU A 112 1.69 -0.10 -2.53
N GLN A 113 1.72 -1.28 -3.16
CA GLN A 113 2.82 -2.23 -2.99
C GLN A 113 4.15 -1.66 -3.47
N ALA A 114 4.15 -0.97 -4.63
CA ALA A 114 5.34 -0.27 -5.07
C ALA A 114 5.74 0.83 -4.09
N ALA A 115 4.81 1.65 -3.60
CA ALA A 115 5.09 2.66 -2.58
C ALA A 115 5.75 2.07 -1.32
N VAL A 116 5.21 0.96 -0.80
CA VAL A 116 5.75 0.26 0.37
C VAL A 116 7.15 -0.30 0.11
N LEU A 117 7.45 -0.83 -1.09
CA LEU A 117 8.78 -1.32 -1.41
C LEU A 117 9.80 -0.21 -1.64
N LEU A 118 9.39 0.94 -2.19
CA LEU A 118 10.27 2.09 -2.35
C LEU A 118 10.61 2.75 -1.01
N GLN A 119 9.63 2.84 -0.09
CA GLN A 119 9.80 3.44 1.23
C GLN A 119 9.09 2.61 2.32
N PRO A 120 9.75 1.55 2.83
CA PRO A 120 9.13 0.61 3.76
C PRO A 120 8.84 1.18 5.15
N GLU A 121 9.45 2.31 5.53
CA GLU A 121 9.21 2.97 6.82
C GLU A 121 8.05 3.98 6.80
N GLU A 122 7.38 4.16 5.65
CA GLU A 122 6.25 5.08 5.54
C GLU A 122 4.94 4.43 6.05
N ALA A 123 4.57 4.72 7.29
CA ALA A 123 3.38 4.16 7.94
C ALA A 123 2.09 4.39 7.11
N SER A 124 1.96 5.54 6.46
CA SER A 124 0.76 5.86 5.68
C SER A 124 0.59 4.96 4.43
N ALA A 125 1.68 4.51 3.82
CA ALA A 125 1.65 3.60 2.69
C ALA A 125 1.17 2.20 3.09
N HIS A 126 1.68 1.68 4.23
CA HIS A 126 1.17 0.43 4.81
C HIS A 126 -0.32 0.54 5.17
N TYR A 127 -0.73 1.67 5.77
CA TYR A 127 -2.13 1.89 6.13
C TYR A 127 -3.04 1.86 4.90
N ASN A 128 -2.69 2.61 3.86
CA ASN A 128 -3.46 2.69 2.63
C ASN A 128 -3.51 1.33 1.91
N LEU A 129 -2.40 0.59 1.87
CA LEU A 129 -2.37 -0.76 1.30
C LEU A 129 -3.27 -1.72 2.08
N GLY A 130 -3.23 -1.64 3.41
CA GLY A 130 -4.11 -2.42 4.28
C GLY A 130 -5.59 -2.14 4.03
N LEU A 131 -5.96 -0.88 3.84
CA LEU A 131 -7.34 -0.49 3.52
C LEU A 131 -7.78 -0.99 2.14
N ALA A 132 -6.93 -0.88 1.12
CA ALA A 132 -7.24 -1.38 -0.23
C ALA A 132 -7.49 -2.90 -0.23
N PHE A 133 -6.65 -3.66 0.48
CA PHE A 133 -6.88 -5.10 0.67
C PHE A 133 -8.15 -5.40 1.47
N TYR A 134 -8.47 -4.61 2.49
CA TYR A 134 -9.70 -4.80 3.28
C TYR A 134 -10.94 -4.65 2.40
N GLU A 135 -11.01 -3.56 1.62
CA GLU A 135 -12.13 -3.29 0.72
C GLU A 135 -12.27 -4.36 -0.36
N LEU A 136 -11.15 -4.80 -0.94
CA LEU A 136 -11.14 -5.88 -1.91
C LEU A 136 -11.63 -7.20 -1.29
N GLY A 137 -11.18 -7.52 -0.08
CA GLY A 137 -11.61 -8.72 0.64
C GLY A 137 -13.12 -8.75 0.88
N LEU A 138 -13.70 -7.62 1.26
CA LEU A 138 -15.15 -7.48 1.39
C LEU A 138 -15.87 -7.63 0.04
N LYS A 139 -15.34 -7.03 -1.03
CA LYS A 139 -15.90 -7.11 -2.39
C LYS A 139 -15.90 -8.56 -2.88
N LEU A 140 -14.80 -9.30 -2.71
CA LEU A 140 -14.66 -10.70 -3.12
C LEU A 140 -15.62 -11.61 -2.35
N ARG A 141 -15.72 -11.45 -1.03
CA ARG A 141 -16.69 -12.22 -0.22
C ARG A 141 -18.13 -11.98 -0.66
N LYS A 142 -18.51 -10.74 -0.98
CA LYS A 142 -19.84 -10.41 -1.51
C LYS A 142 -20.10 -11.10 -2.86
N GLN A 143 -19.06 -11.36 -3.64
CA GLN A 143 -19.13 -12.11 -4.90
C GLN A 143 -19.09 -13.63 -4.70
N GLY A 144 -19.07 -14.12 -3.46
CA GLY A 144 -18.98 -15.56 -3.14
C GLY A 144 -17.55 -16.12 -3.15
N LYS A 145 -16.54 -15.30 -3.45
CA LYS A 145 -15.11 -15.67 -3.43
C LYS A 145 -14.55 -15.58 -2.01
N MET A 146 -14.97 -16.51 -1.17
CA MET A 146 -14.66 -16.48 0.26
C MET A 146 -13.16 -16.67 0.54
N THR A 147 -12.51 -17.62 -0.14
CA THR A 147 -11.09 -17.92 0.09
C THR A 147 -10.20 -16.73 -0.27
N GLU A 148 -10.38 -16.17 -1.46
CA GLU A 148 -9.64 -15.01 -1.94
C GLU A 148 -9.92 -13.77 -1.07
N GLY A 149 -11.18 -13.60 -0.68
CA GLY A 149 -11.57 -12.53 0.24
C GLY A 149 -10.90 -12.65 1.62
N ASP A 150 -10.78 -13.87 2.15
CA ASP A 150 -10.10 -14.13 3.42
C ASP A 150 -8.60 -13.88 3.33
N GLU A 151 -7.97 -14.24 2.20
CA GLU A 151 -6.57 -13.94 1.95
C GLU A 151 -6.31 -12.43 1.87
N CYS A 152 -7.19 -11.68 1.21
CA CYS A 152 -7.13 -10.21 1.22
C CYS A 152 -7.27 -9.64 2.64
N LEU A 153 -8.22 -10.13 3.44
CA LEU A 153 -8.40 -9.68 4.82
C LEU A 153 -7.18 -10.00 5.70
N LYS A 154 -6.50 -11.13 5.48
CA LYS A 154 -5.23 -11.44 6.16
C LYS A 154 -4.13 -10.47 5.78
N SER A 155 -3.97 -10.17 4.48
CA SER A 155 -3.02 -9.15 3.99
C SER A 155 -3.33 -7.78 4.60
N ALA A 156 -4.61 -7.37 4.63
CA ALA A 156 -5.05 -6.14 5.27
C ALA A 156 -4.62 -6.06 6.73
N GLY A 157 -4.84 -7.15 7.49
CA GLY A 157 -4.42 -7.24 8.89
C GLY A 157 -2.91 -7.14 9.06
N GLN A 158 -2.11 -7.73 8.16
CA GLN A 158 -0.65 -7.63 8.23
C GLN A 158 -0.18 -6.19 7.98
N TYR A 159 -0.64 -5.53 6.93
CA TYR A 159 -0.21 -4.16 6.61
C TYR A 159 -0.66 -3.14 7.67
N LEU A 160 -1.85 -3.32 8.26
CA LEU A 160 -2.28 -2.47 9.38
C LEU A 160 -1.46 -2.72 10.65
N LYS A 161 -0.96 -3.94 10.87
CA LYS A 161 0.01 -4.20 11.95
C LYS A 161 1.35 -3.52 11.68
N ASN A 162 1.88 -3.62 10.46
CA ASN A 162 3.09 -2.90 10.08
C ASN A 162 2.95 -1.38 10.29
N THR A 163 1.76 -0.82 9.98
CA THR A 163 1.44 0.58 10.27
C THR A 163 1.63 0.90 11.76
N LEU A 164 1.18 0.02 12.66
CA LEU A 164 1.27 0.19 14.11
C LEU A 164 2.66 -0.08 14.67
N GLU A 165 3.48 -0.88 13.98
CA GLU A 165 4.89 -1.06 14.30
C GLU A 165 5.68 0.23 14.00
N LEU A 166 5.33 0.92 12.90
CA LEU A 166 5.94 2.19 12.50
C LEU A 166 5.40 3.40 13.28
N ASP A 167 4.08 3.46 13.50
CA ASP A 167 3.41 4.48 14.31
C ASP A 167 2.41 3.84 15.29
N PRO A 168 2.83 3.59 16.54
CA PRO A 168 1.96 3.04 17.59
C PRO A 168 0.76 3.89 17.96
N ASN A 169 0.70 5.16 17.53
CA ASN A 169 -0.38 6.11 17.80
C ASN A 169 -1.30 6.33 16.58
N TYR A 170 -1.17 5.50 15.54
CA TYR A 170 -2.03 5.53 14.36
C TYR A 170 -3.42 4.95 14.68
N GLY A 171 -4.26 5.73 15.38
CA GLY A 171 -5.56 5.29 15.89
C GLY A 171 -6.48 4.67 14.83
N LEU A 172 -6.46 5.18 13.60
CA LEU A 172 -7.22 4.62 12.47
C LEU A 172 -6.81 3.19 12.13
N ALA A 173 -5.55 2.82 12.31
CA ALA A 173 -5.07 1.47 12.04
C ALA A 173 -5.59 0.47 13.07
N TYR A 174 -5.66 0.84 14.36
CA TYR A 174 -6.34 0.03 15.38
C TYR A 174 -7.82 -0.18 15.06
N TYR A 175 -8.52 0.89 14.67
CA TYR A 175 -9.92 0.83 14.31
C TYR A 175 -10.17 -0.11 13.13
N ASN A 176 -9.39 0.01 12.06
CA ASN A 176 -9.50 -0.85 10.88
C ASN A 176 -9.07 -2.30 11.17
N LEU A 177 -8.06 -2.54 12.02
CA LEU A 177 -7.71 -3.90 12.47
C LEU A 177 -8.88 -4.57 13.20
N GLY A 178 -9.59 -3.80 14.03
CA GLY A 178 -10.81 -4.25 14.67
C GLY A 178 -11.82 -4.79 13.65
N PHE A 179 -12.07 -4.04 12.59
CA PHE A 179 -12.96 -4.47 11.51
C PHE A 179 -12.44 -5.65 10.69
N VAL A 180 -11.14 -5.71 10.40
CA VAL A 180 -10.52 -6.87 9.76
C VAL A 180 -10.77 -8.14 10.59
N TYR A 181 -10.52 -8.08 11.90
CA TYR A 181 -10.74 -9.22 12.79
C TYR A 181 -12.21 -9.59 12.90
N LYS A 182 -13.11 -8.62 12.97
CA LYS A 182 -14.55 -8.87 12.92
C LYS A 182 -14.96 -9.59 11.64
N SER A 183 -14.45 -9.14 10.48
CA SER A 183 -14.70 -9.79 9.21
C SER A 183 -14.14 -11.22 9.19
N LEU A 184 -12.99 -11.47 9.78
CA LEU A 184 -12.40 -12.81 9.92
C LEU A 184 -13.08 -13.68 11.02
N GLY A 185 -14.09 -13.19 11.74
CA GLY A 185 -14.75 -13.92 12.83
C GLY A 185 -13.94 -14.01 14.13
N LEU A 186 -12.86 -13.24 14.25
CA LEU A 186 -11.95 -13.19 15.40
C LEU A 186 -12.43 -12.15 16.42
N THR A 187 -13.58 -12.41 17.04
CA THR A 187 -14.31 -11.43 17.86
C THR A 187 -13.52 -10.88 19.06
N GLY A 188 -12.72 -11.72 19.73
CA GLY A 188 -11.90 -11.28 20.88
C GLY A 188 -10.83 -10.25 20.50
N GLU A 189 -10.10 -10.49 19.41
CA GLU A 189 -9.14 -9.51 18.89
C GLU A 189 -9.86 -8.27 18.34
N SER A 190 -11.01 -8.43 17.69
CA SER A 190 -11.82 -7.29 17.23
C SER A 190 -12.13 -6.32 18.37
N GLU A 191 -12.61 -6.80 19.51
CA GLU A 191 -12.96 -5.94 20.64
C GLU A 191 -11.75 -5.18 21.17
N LYS A 192 -10.63 -5.89 21.40
CA LYS A 192 -9.37 -5.31 21.86
C LYS A 192 -8.87 -4.18 20.96
N TYR A 193 -8.82 -4.39 19.64
CA TYR A 193 -8.31 -3.40 18.70
C TYR A 193 -9.28 -2.22 18.51
N LEU A 194 -10.59 -2.45 18.49
CA LEU A 194 -11.58 -1.37 18.43
C LEU A 194 -11.51 -0.46 19.66
N GLN A 195 -11.44 -1.04 20.86
CA GLN A 195 -11.33 -0.26 22.11
C GLN A 195 -10.09 0.64 22.09
N LYS A 196 -8.93 0.11 21.68
CA LYS A 196 -7.70 0.89 21.59
C LYS A 196 -7.76 2.00 20.53
N GLY A 197 -8.39 1.73 19.38
CA GLY A 197 -8.62 2.74 18.35
C GLY A 197 -9.50 3.90 18.83
N ILE A 198 -10.56 3.60 19.58
CA ILE A 198 -11.44 4.62 20.19
C ILE A 198 -10.66 5.47 21.20
N ILE A 199 -9.90 4.85 22.11
CA ILE A 199 -9.12 5.57 23.12
C ILE A 199 -8.16 6.56 22.47
N LEU A 200 -7.37 6.10 21.50
CA LEU A 200 -6.41 6.96 20.80
C LEU A 200 -7.09 8.07 19.97
N GLY A 201 -8.27 7.79 19.41
CA GLY A 201 -9.09 8.80 18.74
C GLY A 201 -9.59 9.89 19.69
N LEU A 202 -9.99 9.51 20.90
CA LEU A 202 -10.46 10.44 21.95
C LEU A 202 -9.32 11.25 22.56
N GLU A 203 -8.11 10.67 22.72
CA GLU A 203 -6.94 11.39 23.22
C GLU A 203 -6.46 12.49 22.27
N LYS A 204 -6.68 12.33 20.95
CA LYS A 204 -6.37 13.37 19.95
C LYS A 204 -7.39 14.51 19.89
N LEU A 205 -8.58 14.33 20.46
CA LEU A 205 -9.53 15.42 20.60
C LEU A 205 -9.08 16.30 21.77
N PRO A 206 -9.03 17.64 21.63
CA PRO A 206 -8.80 18.51 22.77
C PRO A 206 -9.84 18.15 23.83
N ARG A 207 -9.38 17.74 25.01
CA ARG A 207 -10.28 17.55 26.16
C ARG A 207 -11.01 18.86 26.33
N GLN A 208 -12.31 18.88 26.03
CA GLN A 208 -13.14 19.98 26.50
C GLN A 208 -13.09 19.89 28.02
N GLU A 209 -12.33 20.78 28.66
CA GLU A 209 -12.39 21.01 30.10
C GLU A 209 -13.79 21.51 30.46
N ASN A 210 -14.74 20.59 30.55
CA ASN A 210 -16.08 20.85 31.09
C ASN A 210 -16.17 20.40 32.56
N ASP A 211 -15.06 20.44 33.29
CA ASP A 211 -15.04 20.35 34.76
C ASP A 211 -15.19 21.74 35.40
N LYS A 212 -16.24 22.48 34.98
CA LYS A 212 -16.76 23.62 35.73
C LYS A 212 -18.22 23.39 36.12
N TYR A 213 -18.49 22.29 36.81
CA TYR A 213 -19.58 22.26 37.76
C TYR A 213 -19.00 22.25 39.17
N PRO A 214 -19.12 23.33 39.96
CA PRO A 214 -18.81 23.25 41.37
C PRO A 214 -19.84 22.37 42.05
N SER A 215 -19.40 21.18 42.47
CA SER A 215 -20.09 20.34 43.43
C SER A 215 -19.93 20.93 44.84
N SER A 216 -20.84 21.81 45.24
CA SER A 216 -21.17 22.06 46.66
C SER A 216 -22.32 23.07 46.73
N GLY A 217 -23.37 22.89 47.51
CA GLY A 217 -23.61 21.91 48.55
C GLY A 217 -24.99 22.14 49.13
N LYS A 218 -25.56 21.07 49.66
CA LYS A 218 -26.75 21.12 50.50
C LYS A 218 -26.47 22.02 51.71
N ALA A 219 -27.34 22.98 51.95
CA ALA A 219 -27.77 23.41 53.27
C ALA A 219 -29.30 23.55 53.14
N GLY A 220 -30.16 22.87 53.89
CA GLY A 220 -30.03 22.46 55.28
C GLY A 220 -30.99 23.33 56.09
N ILE A 221 -32.26 22.88 56.16
CA ILE A 221 -33.40 23.38 56.96
C ILE A 221 -34.04 24.69 56.47
#